data_AF-A0A7C1B4I2-F1
#
_entry.id   AF-A0A7C1B4I2-F1
#
_cell.length_a   1.000
_cell.length_b   1.000
_cell.length_c   1.000
_cell.angle_alpha   90.00
_cell.angle_beta   90.00
_cell.angle_gamma   90.00
#
_symmetry.space_group_name_H-M   'P 1'
#
loop_
_entity.id
_entity.type
_entity.pdbx_description
1 polymer ?
#
loop_
_entity_poly.entity_id
_entity_poly.type
_entity_poly.pdbx_seq_one_letter_code
_entity_poly.pdbx_strand_id
1 'polypeptide(L)'
;KIGEEKDDLIRASEEALENAISMIKAGVNTSDIGAKIEETIKSYGFKPIENLNGHRLAQNELHADITIPNIATDEGYILKDGEVFAVEPFSTDGAGRVVDEDRVFIFSYVMDRPVRLGLARKVLSEIRRNYPDLPFAERWLSKKFPGRKLDFALKTLMRNGNIYNYNVLRDEKRGFVAQKEHTVIVKKDGCEITT
;
A
#
# COMPACT_ATOMS: atom_id res chain seq x y z
N LYS A 1 -16.09 6.28 18.38
CA LYS A 1 -16.44 4.97 18.97
C LYS A 1 -17.33 4.23 17.99
N ILE A 2 -16.86 3.10 17.45
CA ILE A 2 -17.58 2.24 16.50
C ILE A 2 -18.05 0.93 17.20
N GLY A 3 -17.75 0.80 18.51
CA GLY A 3 -18.01 -0.36 19.37
C GLY A 3 -16.71 -0.75 20.09
N GLU A 4 -16.76 -1.26 21.33
CA GLU A 4 -15.53 -1.45 22.15
C GLU A 4 -14.49 -2.35 21.47
N GLU A 5 -14.87 -3.53 20.96
CA GLU A 5 -13.96 -4.42 20.23
C GLU A 5 -13.35 -3.77 18.97
N LYS A 6 -14.12 -2.92 18.28
CA LYS A 6 -13.64 -2.21 17.08
C LYS A 6 -12.73 -1.04 17.42
N ASP A 7 -12.97 -0.40 18.58
CA ASP A 7 -12.11 0.65 19.10
C ASP A 7 -10.76 0.08 19.57
N ASP A 8 -10.72 -1.18 20.02
CA ASP A 8 -9.47 -1.90 20.35
C ASP A 8 -8.72 -2.34 19.08
N LEU A 9 -9.42 -2.79 18.03
CA LEU A 9 -8.81 -3.12 16.74
C LEU A 9 -8.06 -1.92 16.13
N ILE A 10 -8.68 -0.73 16.19
CA ILE A 10 -8.07 0.52 15.74
C ILE A 10 -6.83 0.84 16.59
N ARG A 11 -6.97 0.79 17.92
CA ARG A 11 -5.87 1.06 18.85
C ARG A 11 -4.68 0.13 18.65
N ALA A 12 -4.92 -1.14 18.32
CA ALA A 12 -3.84 -2.09 18.01
C ALA A 12 -2.96 -1.62 16.83
N SER A 13 -3.57 -1.12 15.74
CA SER A 13 -2.81 -0.58 14.60
C SER A 13 -2.14 0.76 14.89
N GLU A 14 -2.77 1.61 15.72
CA GLU A 14 -2.22 2.90 16.14
C GLU A 14 -0.99 2.74 17.04
N GLU A 15 -1.08 1.92 18.09
CA GLU A 15 0.04 1.66 18.99
C GLU A 15 1.17 0.91 18.29
N ALA A 16 0.83 -0.03 17.38
CA ALA A 16 1.85 -0.71 16.59
C ALA A 16 2.65 0.27 15.72
N LEU A 17 2.00 1.30 15.16
CA LEU A 17 2.67 2.33 14.37
C LEU A 17 3.57 3.19 15.25
N GLU A 18 3.08 3.64 16.41
CA GLU A 18 3.86 4.43 17.36
C GLU A 18 5.11 3.68 17.83
N ASN A 19 4.94 2.40 18.20
CA ASN A 19 6.03 1.53 18.61
C ASN A 19 7.04 1.30 17.48
N ALA A 20 6.57 1.05 16.25
CA ALA A 20 7.42 0.91 15.08
C ALA A 20 8.26 2.18 14.83
N ILE A 21 7.62 3.35 14.78
CA ILE A 21 8.28 4.65 14.56
C ILE A 21 9.32 4.93 15.64
N SER A 22 9.05 4.58 16.90
CA SER A 22 10.01 4.78 18.00
C SER A 22 11.33 4.02 17.82
N MET A 23 11.32 2.95 17.02
CA MET A 23 12.51 2.16 16.69
C MET A 23 13.24 2.71 15.47
N ILE A 24 12.60 3.53 14.62
CA ILE A 24 13.18 3.94 13.33
C ILE A 24 14.35 4.87 13.54
N LYS A 25 15.53 4.41 13.10
CA LYS A 25 16.75 5.17 12.90
C LYS A 25 17.68 4.41 11.96
N ALA A 26 18.69 5.08 11.43
CA ALA A 26 19.70 4.43 10.62
C ALA A 26 20.39 3.29 11.39
N GLY A 27 20.59 2.15 10.72
CA GLY A 27 21.18 0.95 11.32
C GLY A 27 20.17 -0.05 11.90
N VAL A 28 18.89 0.30 12.02
CA VAL A 28 17.85 -0.63 12.46
C VAL A 28 17.40 -1.53 11.31
N ASN A 29 17.12 -2.80 11.61
CA ASN A 29 16.65 -3.77 10.64
C ASN A 29 15.11 -3.73 10.53
N THR A 30 14.59 -3.75 9.31
CA THR A 30 13.13 -3.82 9.07
C THR A 30 12.48 -5.07 9.67
N SER A 31 13.22 -6.18 9.83
CA SER A 31 12.71 -7.40 10.50
C SER A 31 12.36 -7.14 11.97
N ASP A 32 13.18 -6.33 12.67
CA ASP A 32 12.96 -5.98 14.07
C ASP A 32 11.73 -5.09 14.25
N ILE A 33 11.52 -4.18 13.29
CA ILE A 33 10.33 -3.34 13.24
C ILE A 33 9.08 -4.21 13.04
N GLY A 34 9.13 -5.16 12.10
CA GLY A 34 8.02 -6.08 11.87
C GLY A 34 7.70 -6.98 13.06
N ALA A 35 8.72 -7.47 13.76
CA ALA A 35 8.54 -8.20 15.01
C ALA A 35 7.85 -7.35 16.09
N LYS A 36 8.19 -6.06 16.19
CA LYS A 36 7.54 -5.15 17.15
C LYS A 36 6.08 -4.86 16.81
N ILE A 37 5.79 -4.66 15.53
CA ILE A 37 4.42 -4.50 15.04
C ILE A 37 3.58 -5.73 15.39
N GLU A 38 4.09 -6.92 15.09
CA GLU A 38 3.41 -8.18 15.36
C GLU A 38 3.17 -8.41 16.85
N GLU A 39 4.18 -8.19 17.70
CA GLU A 39 4.06 -8.28 19.15
C GLU A 39 2.93 -7.37 19.66
N THR A 40 2.90 -6.13 19.18
CA THR A 40 1.94 -5.12 19.61
C THR A 40 0.53 -5.49 19.16
N ILE A 41 0.32 -5.86 17.89
CA ILE A 41 -1.02 -6.23 17.41
C ILE A 41 -1.53 -7.50 18.12
N LYS A 42 -0.66 -8.48 18.37
CA LYS A 42 -1.01 -9.72 19.07
C LYS A 42 -1.34 -9.49 20.55
N SER A 43 -0.76 -8.49 21.22
CA SER A 43 -1.06 -8.20 22.62
C SER A 43 -2.52 -7.74 22.84
N TYR A 44 -3.12 -7.16 21.80
CA TYR A 44 -4.54 -6.79 21.75
C TYR A 44 -5.46 -7.96 21.35
N GLY A 45 -4.92 -9.16 21.08
CA GLY A 45 -5.69 -10.33 20.67
C GLY A 45 -6.07 -10.36 19.18
N PHE A 46 -5.51 -9.45 18.37
CA PHE A 46 -5.73 -9.40 16.92
C PHE A 46 -4.55 -10.01 16.14
N LYS A 47 -4.67 -10.04 14.82
CA LYS A 47 -3.59 -10.49 13.93
C LYS A 47 -3.10 -9.35 13.05
N PRO A 48 -1.79 -9.23 12.83
CA PRO A 48 -1.28 -8.43 11.73
C PRO A 48 -1.67 -9.06 10.39
N ILE A 49 -1.81 -8.26 9.34
CA ILE A 49 -1.92 -8.78 7.97
C ILE A 49 -0.51 -9.07 7.44
N GLU A 50 -0.19 -10.35 7.23
CA GLU A 50 1.16 -10.81 6.91
C GLU A 50 1.65 -10.44 5.51
N ASN A 51 0.72 -10.24 4.56
CA ASN A 51 1.02 -9.98 3.15
C ASN A 51 0.69 -8.54 2.72
N LEU A 52 0.60 -7.63 3.69
CA LEU A 52 0.61 -6.18 3.49
C LEU A 52 1.73 -5.60 4.35
N ASN A 53 2.51 -4.70 3.77
CA ASN A 53 3.73 -4.19 4.37
C ASN A 53 3.84 -2.70 4.09
N GLY A 54 4.51 -1.98 5.00
CA GLY A 54 5.04 -0.66 4.65
C GLY A 54 6.13 -0.76 3.60
N HIS A 55 6.51 0.36 3.02
CA HIS A 55 7.41 0.38 1.87
C HIS A 55 8.27 1.64 1.82
N ARG A 56 9.43 1.51 1.15
CA ARG A 56 10.25 2.67 0.82
C ARG A 56 9.55 3.52 -0.24
N LEU A 57 9.72 4.83 -0.13
CA LEU A 57 9.33 5.79 -1.16
C LEU A 57 10.58 6.35 -1.83
N ALA A 58 10.47 6.64 -3.11
CA ALA A 58 11.45 7.41 -3.86
C ALA A 58 10.76 8.47 -4.72
N GLN A 59 11.56 9.34 -5.35
CA GLN A 59 11.00 10.40 -6.17
C GLN A 59 10.22 9.80 -7.35
N ASN A 60 8.92 10.10 -7.39
CA ASN A 60 7.96 9.57 -8.38
C ASN A 60 7.76 8.05 -8.34
N GLU A 61 8.18 7.37 -7.27
CA GLU A 61 8.01 5.94 -7.10
C GLU A 61 7.37 5.69 -5.74
N LEU A 62 6.09 5.34 -5.75
CA LEU A 62 5.32 5.14 -4.53
C LEU A 62 5.80 3.90 -3.77
N HIS A 63 5.96 2.77 -4.46
CA HIS A 63 6.43 1.51 -3.87
C HIS A 63 7.81 1.17 -4.43
N ALA A 64 8.88 1.49 -3.68
CA ALA A 64 10.22 1.02 -4.00
C ALA A 64 10.46 -0.40 -3.45
N ASP A 65 11.60 -0.98 -3.81
CA ASP A 65 12.07 -2.36 -3.59
C ASP A 65 12.24 -2.81 -2.13
N ILE A 66 12.11 -1.93 -1.14
CA ILE A 66 12.30 -2.26 0.28
C ILE A 66 10.98 -2.16 1.03
N THR A 67 10.67 -3.16 1.85
CA THR A 67 9.47 -3.23 2.66
C THR A 67 9.75 -3.22 4.16
N ILE A 68 8.82 -2.66 4.94
CA ILE A 68 8.74 -2.84 6.39
C ILE A 68 7.62 -3.85 6.65
N PRO A 69 7.95 -5.10 7.01
CA PRO A 69 6.93 -6.12 7.21
C PRO A 69 6.07 -5.82 8.45
N ASN A 70 4.85 -6.34 8.47
CA ASN A 70 3.97 -6.30 9.64
C ASN A 70 4.08 -7.54 10.54
N ILE A 71 4.99 -8.45 10.19
CA ILE A 71 5.32 -9.67 10.94
C ILE A 71 6.84 -9.83 11.09
N ALA A 72 7.25 -10.61 12.08
CA ALA A 72 8.63 -11.05 12.19
C ALA A 72 9.03 -11.85 10.93
N THR A 73 10.24 -11.58 10.45
CA THR A 73 10.84 -12.20 9.26
C THR A 73 12.28 -12.55 9.54
N ASP A 74 12.81 -13.60 8.91
CA ASP A 74 14.19 -14.05 9.12
C ASP A 74 15.22 -13.10 8.49
N GLU A 75 14.81 -12.39 7.44
CA GLU A 75 15.63 -11.44 6.69
C GLU A 75 14.97 -10.07 6.65
N GLY A 76 15.79 -9.03 6.60
CA GLY A 76 15.31 -7.67 6.47
C GLY A 76 16.39 -6.74 5.94
N TYR A 77 16.05 -5.46 5.88
CA TYR A 77 16.90 -4.41 5.33
C TYR A 77 17.36 -3.47 6.44
N ILE A 78 18.64 -3.07 6.39
CA ILE A 78 19.18 -2.09 7.33
C ILE A 78 18.87 -0.68 6.83
N LEU A 79 18.04 0.04 7.58
CA LEU A 79 17.64 1.41 7.27
C LEU A 79 18.85 2.35 7.18
N LYS A 80 18.82 3.28 6.21
CA LYS A 80 19.89 4.26 5.98
C LYS A 80 19.39 5.68 6.20
N ASP A 81 20.29 6.53 6.68
CA ASP A 81 20.07 7.96 6.88
C ASP A 81 19.59 8.61 5.57
N GLY A 82 18.48 9.35 5.63
CA GLY A 82 17.85 10.03 4.50
C GLY A 82 16.86 9.22 3.69
N GLU A 83 16.68 7.92 3.94
CA GLU A 83 15.64 7.14 3.26
C GLU A 83 14.23 7.51 3.76
N VAL A 84 13.24 7.35 2.89
CA VAL A 84 11.84 7.69 3.17
C VAL A 84 11.01 6.42 3.16
N PHE A 85 10.19 6.21 4.19
CA PHE A 85 9.36 5.01 4.33
C PHE A 85 7.93 5.38 4.72
N ALA A 86 6.98 4.64 4.15
CA ALA A 86 5.64 4.46 4.67
C ALA A 86 5.70 3.33 5.70
N VAL A 87 5.21 3.60 6.89
CA VAL A 87 5.05 2.62 7.96
C VAL A 87 3.55 2.45 8.16
N GLU A 88 3.02 1.29 7.83
CA GLU A 88 1.57 1.06 7.78
C GLU A 88 1.17 -0.30 8.37
N PRO A 89 0.98 -0.36 9.70
CA PRO A 89 0.41 -1.51 10.35
C PRO A 89 -1.05 -1.74 9.99
N PHE A 90 -1.37 -3.00 9.71
CA PHE A 90 -2.73 -3.48 9.50
C PHE A 90 -3.10 -4.52 10.55
N SER A 91 -4.12 -4.24 11.36
CA SER A 91 -4.67 -5.20 12.33
C SER A 91 -5.99 -5.78 11.80
N THR A 92 -6.27 -7.04 12.10
CA THR A 92 -7.54 -7.69 11.75
C THR A 92 -8.01 -8.69 12.80
N ASP A 93 -9.34 -8.82 12.91
CA ASP A 93 -10.03 -9.91 13.63
C ASP A 93 -10.24 -11.16 12.75
N GLY A 94 -9.75 -11.14 11.51
CA GLY A 94 -9.97 -12.17 10.51
C GLY A 94 -8.83 -13.18 10.35
N ALA A 95 -8.43 -13.39 9.10
CA ALA A 95 -7.41 -14.37 8.73
C ALA A 95 -6.00 -13.92 9.12
N GLY A 96 -5.72 -12.61 9.04
CA GLY A 96 -4.35 -12.09 9.08
C GLY A 96 -3.70 -12.11 7.70
N ARG A 97 -4.50 -12.18 6.63
CA ARG A 97 -4.04 -12.23 5.24
C ARG A 97 -5.11 -11.67 4.31
N VAL A 98 -4.70 -10.91 3.30
CA VAL A 98 -5.60 -10.42 2.24
C VAL A 98 -5.54 -11.26 0.97
N VAL A 99 -6.67 -11.28 0.27
CA VAL A 99 -6.84 -11.86 -1.07
C VAL A 99 -7.43 -10.82 -2.01
N ASP A 100 -7.15 -10.99 -3.30
CA ASP A 100 -7.71 -10.15 -4.35
C ASP A 100 -9.21 -10.39 -4.54
N GLU A 101 -9.95 -9.31 -4.75
CA GLU A 101 -11.30 -9.33 -5.31
C GLU A 101 -11.26 -9.01 -6.80
N ASP A 102 -12.29 -9.43 -7.54
CA ASP A 102 -12.42 -9.13 -8.99
C ASP A 102 -12.58 -7.64 -9.29
N ARG A 103 -12.90 -6.83 -8.29
CA ARG A 103 -13.12 -5.38 -8.44
C ARG A 103 -11.78 -4.65 -8.55
N VAL A 104 -11.68 -3.77 -9.54
CA VAL A 104 -10.50 -2.96 -9.83
C VAL A 104 -10.92 -1.52 -10.04
N PHE A 105 -10.27 -0.58 -9.36
CA PHE A 105 -10.53 0.86 -9.49
C PHE A 105 -9.27 1.72 -9.63
N ILE A 106 -8.10 1.15 -9.32
CA ILE A 106 -6.80 1.82 -9.27
C ILE A 106 -5.86 1.11 -10.24
N PHE A 107 -5.07 1.90 -10.97
CA PHE A 107 -4.17 1.43 -12.01
C PHE A 107 -2.86 2.21 -11.97
N SER A 108 -1.81 1.69 -12.59
CA SER A 108 -0.58 2.45 -12.87
C SER A 108 -0.21 2.30 -14.34
N TYR A 109 0.41 3.34 -14.89
CA TYR A 109 1.03 3.23 -16.20
C TYR A 109 2.26 2.32 -16.09
N VAL A 110 2.45 1.45 -17.09
CA VAL A 110 3.61 0.55 -17.14
C VAL A 110 4.51 0.97 -18.29
N MET A 111 4.00 0.90 -19.51
CA MET A 111 4.76 1.22 -20.71
C MET A 111 3.89 1.42 -21.95
N ASP A 112 4.46 2.10 -22.93
CA ASP A 112 3.85 2.23 -24.25
C ASP A 112 4.00 0.93 -25.03
N ARG A 113 2.85 0.42 -25.47
CA ARG A 113 2.72 -0.73 -26.38
C ARG A 113 1.69 -0.40 -27.45
N PRO A 114 1.81 -0.94 -28.67
CA PRO A 114 0.86 -0.66 -29.74
C PRO A 114 -0.59 -1.00 -29.34
N VAL A 115 -1.50 -0.02 -29.45
CA VAL A 115 -2.94 -0.18 -29.19
C VAL A 115 -3.72 0.07 -30.46
N ARG A 116 -4.45 -0.94 -30.96
CA ARG A 116 -5.27 -0.83 -32.19
C ARG A 116 -6.53 0.01 -31.98
N LEU A 117 -7.22 -0.17 -30.86
CA LEU A 117 -8.49 0.51 -30.57
C LEU A 117 -8.26 2.02 -30.36
N GLY A 118 -8.90 2.85 -31.18
CA GLY A 118 -8.70 4.31 -31.15
C GLY A 118 -9.07 4.96 -29.81
N LEU A 119 -10.14 4.48 -29.14
CA LEU A 119 -10.51 4.99 -27.82
C LEU A 119 -9.45 4.63 -26.76
N ALA A 120 -9.01 3.37 -26.70
CA ALA A 120 -7.99 2.95 -25.73
C ALA A 120 -6.68 3.71 -25.94
N ARG A 121 -6.31 4.04 -27.18
CA ARG A 121 -5.16 4.90 -27.47
C ARG A 121 -5.32 6.31 -26.91
N LYS A 122 -6.51 6.90 -27.04
CA LYS A 122 -6.82 8.23 -26.44
C LYS A 122 -6.75 8.20 -24.92
N VAL A 123 -7.26 7.12 -24.30
CA VAL A 123 -7.19 6.91 -22.84
C VAL A 123 -5.73 6.74 -22.40
N LEU A 124 -4.94 5.90 -23.08
CA LEU A 124 -3.52 5.72 -22.78
C LEU A 124 -2.74 7.03 -22.89
N SER A 125 -3.01 7.84 -23.92
CA SER A 125 -2.38 9.16 -24.06
C SER A 125 -2.76 10.12 -22.93
N GLU A 126 -3.97 10.02 -22.38
CA GLU A 126 -4.38 10.80 -21.21
C GLU A 126 -3.62 10.34 -19.96
N ILE A 127 -3.54 9.01 -19.75
CA ILE A 127 -2.82 8.41 -18.63
C ILE A 127 -1.36 8.82 -18.67
N ARG A 128 -0.66 8.58 -19.78
CA ARG A 128 0.77 8.89 -19.92
C ARG A 128 1.10 10.36 -19.68
N ARG A 129 0.20 11.28 -20.07
CA ARG A 129 0.43 12.72 -19.92
C ARG A 129 0.26 13.18 -18.47
N ASN A 130 -0.70 12.62 -17.74
CA ASN A 130 -1.09 13.15 -16.43
C ASN A 130 -0.63 12.27 -15.26
N TYR A 131 -0.40 10.98 -15.49
CA TYR A 131 -0.09 9.95 -14.48
C TYR A 131 1.02 9.00 -14.99
N PRO A 132 2.19 9.53 -15.42
CA PRO A 132 3.25 8.69 -15.98
C PRO A 132 3.86 7.74 -14.94
N ASP A 133 4.00 8.19 -13.68
CA ASP A 133 4.79 7.47 -12.68
C ASP A 133 3.96 7.01 -11.47
N LEU A 134 2.81 7.64 -11.23
CA LEU A 134 1.99 7.40 -10.04
C LEU A 134 0.68 6.65 -10.35
N PRO A 135 0.15 5.88 -9.39
CA PRO A 135 -1.17 5.28 -9.53
C PRO A 135 -2.27 6.32 -9.81
N PHE A 136 -3.26 5.91 -10.58
CA PHE A 136 -4.42 6.71 -10.92
C PHE A 136 -5.72 5.93 -10.76
N ALA A 137 -6.80 6.65 -10.46
CA ALA A 137 -8.13 6.06 -10.31
C ALA A 137 -8.95 6.18 -11.60
N GLU A 138 -9.78 5.17 -11.90
CA GLU A 138 -10.76 5.21 -13.01
C GLU A 138 -11.61 6.48 -12.98
N ARG A 139 -12.05 6.89 -11.78
CA ARG A 139 -12.92 8.06 -11.57
C ARG A 139 -12.29 9.38 -12.02
N TRP A 140 -10.97 9.47 -12.15
CA TRP A 140 -10.31 10.69 -12.66
C TRP A 140 -10.47 10.80 -14.17
N LEU A 141 -10.49 9.66 -14.87
CA LEU A 141 -10.68 9.58 -16.32
C LEU A 141 -12.16 9.67 -16.72
N SER A 142 -13.07 9.27 -15.83
CA SER A 142 -14.51 9.20 -16.12
C SER A 142 -15.13 10.54 -16.54
N LYS A 143 -14.57 11.67 -16.08
CA LYS A 143 -15.00 13.02 -16.51
C LYS A 143 -14.81 13.24 -18.01
N LYS A 144 -13.72 12.70 -18.59
CA LYS A 144 -13.37 12.86 -20.00
C LYS A 144 -13.83 11.68 -20.86
N PHE A 145 -13.92 10.50 -20.26
CA PHE A 145 -14.31 9.26 -20.91
C PHE A 145 -15.44 8.61 -20.09
N PRO A 146 -16.70 8.99 -20.30
CA PRO A 146 -17.79 8.52 -19.44
C PRO A 146 -18.27 7.09 -19.78
N GLY A 147 -18.62 6.36 -18.72
CA GLY A 147 -19.37 5.10 -18.76
C GLY A 147 -18.61 3.91 -19.35
N ARG A 148 -19.36 2.88 -19.77
CA ARG A 148 -18.86 1.56 -20.21
C ARG A 148 -17.74 1.56 -21.26
N LYS A 149 -17.61 2.65 -22.02
CA LYS A 149 -16.55 2.84 -23.01
C LYS A 149 -15.17 2.95 -22.34
N LEU A 150 -15.08 3.60 -21.18
CA LEU A 150 -13.85 3.67 -20.39
C LEU A 150 -13.48 2.30 -19.85
N ASP A 151 -14.43 1.56 -19.26
CA ASP A 151 -14.20 0.21 -18.73
C ASP A 151 -13.61 -0.72 -19.80
N PHE A 152 -14.15 -0.66 -21.02
CA PHE A 152 -13.65 -1.45 -22.15
C PHE A 152 -12.23 -1.02 -22.58
N ALA A 153 -11.97 0.29 -22.58
CA ALA A 153 -10.64 0.82 -22.88
C ALA A 153 -9.61 0.37 -21.84
N LEU A 154 -9.91 0.50 -20.55
CA LEU A 154 -9.03 0.07 -19.45
C LEU A 154 -8.78 -1.44 -19.51
N LYS A 155 -9.81 -2.27 -19.73
CA LYS A 155 -9.65 -3.72 -19.94
C LYS A 155 -8.74 -4.06 -21.11
N THR A 156 -8.83 -3.29 -22.20
CA THR A 156 -7.94 -3.46 -23.36
C THR A 156 -6.50 -3.13 -23.00
N LEU A 157 -6.27 -2.01 -22.31
CA LEU A 157 -4.93 -1.56 -21.91
C LEU A 157 -4.27 -2.50 -20.89
N MET A 158 -5.03 -3.01 -19.92
CA MET A 158 -4.56 -4.02 -18.98
C MET A 158 -4.10 -5.29 -19.69
N ARG A 159 -4.97 -5.87 -20.54
CA ARG A 159 -4.66 -7.10 -21.29
C ARG A 159 -3.43 -6.96 -22.19
N ASN A 160 -3.18 -5.75 -22.68
CA ASN A 160 -2.03 -5.47 -23.55
C ASN A 160 -0.74 -5.19 -22.74
N GLY A 161 -0.82 -5.07 -21.42
CA GLY A 161 0.31 -4.73 -20.55
C GLY A 161 0.74 -3.26 -20.64
N ASN A 162 -0.17 -2.36 -21.02
CA ASN A 162 0.09 -0.92 -21.01
C ASN A 162 -0.02 -0.32 -19.60
N ILE A 163 -0.96 -0.87 -18.83
CA ILE A 163 -1.25 -0.45 -17.47
C ILE A 163 -1.33 -1.70 -16.58
N TYR A 164 -0.99 -1.52 -15.31
CA TYR A 164 -1.17 -2.51 -14.27
C TYR A 164 -2.40 -2.16 -13.42
N ASN A 165 -3.05 -3.16 -12.84
CA ASN A 165 -4.21 -2.97 -11.97
C ASN A 165 -3.91 -3.33 -10.53
N TYR A 166 -4.44 -2.55 -9.60
CA TYR A 166 -4.47 -2.86 -8.19
C TYR A 166 -5.90 -3.30 -7.84
N ASN A 167 -6.05 -4.59 -7.55
CA ASN A 167 -7.32 -5.17 -7.13
C ASN A 167 -7.71 -4.65 -5.75
N VAL A 168 -9.02 -4.65 -5.46
CA VAL A 168 -9.48 -4.46 -4.09
C VAL A 168 -8.99 -5.63 -3.25
N LEU A 169 -8.30 -5.32 -2.16
CA LEU A 169 -7.83 -6.31 -1.19
C LEU A 169 -8.86 -6.46 -0.07
N ARG A 170 -9.11 -7.70 0.33
CA ARG A 170 -10.02 -8.03 1.44
C ARG A 170 -9.38 -9.09 2.30
N ASP A 171 -9.56 -9.01 3.62
CA ASP A 171 -9.23 -10.12 4.51
C ASP A 171 -9.93 -11.41 4.04
N GLU A 172 -9.18 -12.51 4.02
CA GLU A 172 -9.63 -13.81 3.50
C GLU A 172 -10.89 -14.32 4.21
N LYS A 173 -10.99 -14.13 5.53
CA LYS A 173 -12.15 -14.51 6.34
C LYS A 173 -13.20 -13.41 6.45
N ARG A 174 -13.03 -12.31 5.69
CA ARG A 174 -13.90 -11.13 5.71
C ARG A 174 -13.95 -10.48 7.10
N GLY A 175 -12.85 -10.56 7.86
CA GLY A 175 -12.69 -9.82 9.10
C GLY A 175 -12.69 -8.30 8.86
N PHE A 176 -12.95 -7.54 9.91
CA PHE A 176 -12.65 -6.12 9.93
C PHE A 176 -11.14 -5.91 9.89
N VAL A 177 -10.73 -4.84 9.22
CA VAL A 177 -9.32 -4.42 9.12
C VAL A 177 -9.24 -2.98 9.59
N ALA A 178 -8.29 -2.68 10.46
CA ALA A 178 -7.88 -1.32 10.76
C ALA A 178 -6.45 -1.10 10.26
N GLN A 179 -6.17 0.14 9.83
CA GLN A 179 -4.87 0.56 9.35
C GLN A 179 -4.55 1.90 9.99
N LYS A 180 -3.27 2.10 10.32
CA LYS A 180 -2.70 3.42 10.57
C LYS A 180 -1.43 3.56 9.77
N GLU A 181 -1.14 4.76 9.27
CA GLU A 181 0.05 5.01 8.45
C GLU A 181 0.67 6.36 8.76
N HIS A 182 2.00 6.41 8.71
CA HIS A 182 2.77 7.64 8.61
C HIS A 182 3.89 7.50 7.58
N THR A 183 4.25 8.62 6.96
CA THR A 183 5.50 8.73 6.20
C THR A 183 6.60 9.28 7.10
N VAL A 184 7.77 8.66 7.06
CA VAL A 184 8.94 9.06 7.85
C VAL A 184 10.20 9.21 7.00
N ILE A 185 11.07 10.14 7.40
CA ILE A 185 12.44 10.26 6.88
C ILE A 185 13.40 9.72 7.95
N VAL A 186 14.12 8.65 7.64
CA VAL A 186 15.11 8.04 8.53
C VAL A 186 16.24 9.03 8.79
N LYS A 187 16.63 9.18 10.07
CA LYS A 187 17.79 9.96 10.51
C LYS A 187 18.77 9.06 11.27
N LYS A 188 19.96 9.56 11.58
CA LYS A 188 20.97 8.83 12.36
C LYS A 188 20.48 8.35 13.73
N ASP A 189 19.79 9.22 14.48
CA ASP A 189 19.38 8.97 15.87
C ASP A 189 17.86 8.89 16.06
N GLY A 190 17.10 8.74 14.98
CA GLY A 190 15.63 8.69 15.01
C GLY A 190 15.04 8.80 13.61
N CYS A 191 13.84 9.36 13.52
CA CYS A 191 13.23 9.75 12.25
C CYS A 191 12.45 11.07 12.38
N GLU A 192 12.16 11.66 11.23
CA GLU A 192 11.25 12.80 11.10
C GLU A 192 9.92 12.29 10.52
N ILE A 193 8.82 12.53 11.22
CA ILE A 193 7.47 12.18 10.76
C ILE A 193 6.93 13.33 9.91
N THR A 194 6.52 13.08 8.67
CA THR A 194 6.13 14.14 7.72
C THR A 194 4.62 14.35 7.59
N THR A 195 3.82 13.55 8.26
CA THR A 195 2.34 13.47 8.14
C THR A 195 1.69 13.39 9.50
#